data_AF-E3LI44-F1
#
_entry.id   AF-E3LI44-F1
#
_cell.length_a   1.000
_cell.length_b   1.000
_cell.length_c   1.000
_cell.angle_alpha   90.00
_cell.angle_beta   90.00
_cell.angle_gamma   90.00
#
_symmetry.space_group_name_H-M   'P 1'
#
loop_
_entity.id
_entity.type
_entity.pdbx_description
1 polymer ?
#
loop_
_entity_poly.entity_id
_entity_poly.type
_entity_poly.pdbx_seq_one_letter_code
_entity_poly.pdbx_strand_id
1 'polypeptide(L)'
;MIQIGFVILTGLSIATNSTPVKKDVDTNIGHCLSSFYAAAYHKSYNCTSGFEYLSNNCALQKAAFTDGKSCFLEVAKDVCVPTEVLQINAEYNSFIEILTEKSSNETNCSEPYYQHSALKCFPVLQDMAVKLKDVVDVHTEINDTRVLKLINLCEQATACIKQTCLKETEQTRIIDTCEMIKMKNSEFIACNHKIQEKLADLSNHTCLDDFDFNLETNELTVELYSKKKECTVKIMRDSCGESAVDNFDYYADLLVKQSSPVHQLD
;
A
#
# COMPACT_ATOMS: atom_id res chain seq x y z
N MET A 1 5.48 -4.15 -24.00
CA MET A 1 5.26 -3.61 -22.65
C MET A 1 4.36 -4.59 -21.92
N ILE A 2 4.88 -5.43 -21.02
CA ILE A 2 3.97 -6.05 -20.03
C ILE A 2 3.53 -4.87 -19.17
N GLN A 3 2.40 -4.26 -19.51
CA GLN A 3 1.76 -3.30 -18.63
C GLN A 3 1.31 -4.09 -17.42
N ILE A 4 2.16 -4.11 -16.39
CA ILE A 4 1.76 -4.47 -15.05
C ILE A 4 0.83 -3.34 -14.62
N GLY A 5 -0.45 -3.45 -14.95
CA GLY A 5 -1.48 -2.52 -14.53
C GLY A 5 -1.60 -2.61 -13.01
N PHE A 6 -0.77 -1.87 -12.28
CA PHE A 6 -0.92 -1.73 -10.85
C PHE A 6 -2.26 -1.05 -10.62
N VAL A 7 -3.18 -1.78 -9.97
CA VAL A 7 -4.40 -1.18 -9.46
C VAL A 7 -3.94 -0.08 -8.52
N ILE A 8 -4.10 1.16 -8.99
CA ILE A 8 -3.75 2.34 -8.21
C ILE A 8 -4.57 2.25 -6.93
N LEU A 9 -3.93 2.55 -5.79
CA LEU A 9 -4.58 2.84 -4.50
C LEU A 9 -5.50 4.08 -4.59
N THR A 10 -6.33 4.18 -5.62
CA THR A 10 -7.39 5.16 -5.75
C THR A 10 -8.61 4.60 -5.06
N GLY A 11 -8.78 4.98 -3.79
CA GLY A 11 -10.01 4.74 -3.05
C GLY A 11 -9.87 3.78 -1.88
N LEU A 12 -9.11 4.16 -0.86
CA LEU A 12 -9.47 3.78 0.51
C LEU A 12 -10.76 4.53 0.88
N SER A 13 -11.88 4.10 0.32
CA SER A 13 -13.20 4.60 0.65
C SER A 13 -13.70 3.82 1.86
N ILE A 14 -13.45 4.35 3.05
CA ILE A 14 -14.08 3.83 4.26
C ILE A 14 -15.55 4.24 4.22
N ALA A 15 -16.43 3.34 3.78
CA ALA A 15 -17.86 3.47 4.01
C ALA A 15 -18.13 3.23 5.51
N THR A 16 -18.35 4.31 6.26
CA THR A 16 -18.82 4.25 7.65
C THR A 16 -20.30 3.93 7.66
N ASN A 17 -20.66 2.66 7.82
CA ASN A 17 -22.04 2.28 8.13
C ASN A 17 -22.28 2.55 9.62
N SER A 18 -22.91 3.68 9.94
CA SER A 18 -23.33 4.01 11.30
C SER A 18 -24.69 3.37 11.60
N THR A 19 -24.73 2.48 12.60
CA THR A 19 -25.94 2.22 13.40
C THR A 19 -25.78 2.88 14.76
N PRO A 20 -26.89 3.38 15.35
CA PRO A 20 -26.81 4.40 16.39
C PRO A 20 -26.45 3.78 17.76
N VAL A 21 -25.30 4.18 18.30
CA VAL A 21 -24.94 3.98 19.71
C VAL A 21 -24.85 5.35 20.37
N LYS A 22 -25.61 5.55 21.44
CA LYS A 22 -25.74 6.81 22.18
C LYS A 22 -24.42 7.26 22.83
N LYS A 23 -23.73 8.20 22.19
CA LYS A 23 -23.31 9.52 22.69
C LYS A 23 -22.80 10.29 21.47
N ASP A 24 -23.53 11.35 21.10
CA ASP A 24 -23.29 12.20 19.92
C ASP A 24 -21.91 12.85 19.92
N VAL A 25 -20.92 12.14 19.38
CA VAL A 25 -19.84 12.74 18.61
C VAL A 25 -19.89 12.07 17.24
N ASP A 26 -20.97 12.33 16.50
CA ASP A 26 -21.07 12.04 15.07
C ASP A 26 -20.24 13.07 14.29
N THR A 27 -18.95 13.12 14.61
CA THR A 27 -18.03 14.08 14.02
C THR A 27 -17.09 13.28 13.16
N ASN A 28 -17.20 13.48 11.86
CA ASN A 28 -16.30 12.95 10.85
C ASN A 28 -14.90 13.61 10.98
N ILE A 29 -14.27 13.48 12.15
CA ILE A 29 -12.91 13.97 12.47
C ILE A 29 -11.84 13.22 11.69
N GLY A 30 -12.21 12.16 10.95
CA GLY A 30 -11.29 11.34 10.20
C GLY A 30 -10.46 12.15 9.20
N HIS A 31 -11.06 13.15 8.54
CA HIS A 31 -10.33 14.04 7.62
C HIS A 31 -9.29 14.89 8.35
N CYS A 32 -9.69 15.59 9.41
CA CYS A 32 -8.79 16.40 10.22
C CYS A 32 -7.63 15.56 10.79
N LEU A 33 -7.97 14.41 11.36
CA LEU A 33 -7.00 13.50 11.98
C LEU A 33 -6.03 12.91 10.96
N SER A 34 -6.52 12.51 9.78
CA SER A 34 -5.67 12.06 8.68
C SER A 34 -4.68 13.14 8.24
N SER A 35 -5.15 14.37 8.08
CA SER A 35 -4.31 15.51 7.70
C SER A 35 -3.27 15.84 8.77
N PHE A 36 -3.66 15.79 10.04
CA PHE A 36 -2.73 15.94 11.16
C PHE A 36 -1.67 14.83 11.17
N TYR A 37 -2.05 13.55 10.99
CA TYR A 37 -1.09 12.46 10.94
C TYR A 37 -0.11 12.59 9.77
N ALA A 38 -0.54 13.10 8.62
CA ALA A 38 0.36 13.43 7.51
C ALA A 38 1.38 14.50 7.93
N ALA A 39 0.91 15.60 8.51
CA ALA A 39 1.78 16.67 9.01
C ALA A 39 2.78 16.19 10.07
N ALA A 40 2.36 15.29 10.97
CA ALA A 40 3.22 14.70 11.99
C ALA A 40 4.24 13.71 11.40
N TYR A 41 3.82 12.83 10.49
CA TYR A 41 4.67 11.86 9.80
C TYR A 41 5.76 12.54 8.97
N HIS A 42 5.38 13.55 8.18
CA HIS A 42 6.32 14.33 7.34
C HIS A 42 7.11 15.36 8.13
N LYS A 43 6.80 15.55 9.42
CA LYS A 43 7.42 16.57 10.30
C LYS A 43 7.30 17.97 9.71
N SER A 44 6.16 18.28 9.10
CA SER A 44 5.89 19.56 8.44
C SER A 44 5.86 20.75 9.41
N TYR A 45 5.74 20.47 10.71
CA TYR A 45 5.73 21.46 11.78
C TYR A 45 6.82 21.11 12.80
N ASN A 46 7.61 22.10 13.23
CA ASN A 46 8.73 21.86 14.14
C ASN A 46 8.29 21.21 15.46
N CYS A 47 7.08 21.52 15.94
CA CYS A 47 6.58 21.00 17.21
C CYS A 47 6.20 19.51 17.15
N THR A 48 5.93 18.93 15.97
CA THR A 48 5.44 17.54 15.88
C THR A 48 6.54 16.51 16.15
N SER A 49 7.80 16.88 15.97
CA SER A 49 8.96 15.99 16.19
C SER A 49 9.18 15.61 17.66
N GLY A 50 8.59 16.35 18.60
CA GLY A 50 8.75 16.11 20.04
C GLY A 50 7.79 15.08 20.64
N PHE A 51 6.84 14.56 19.85
CA PHE A 51 5.72 13.76 20.37
C PHE A 51 5.44 12.53 19.50
N GLU A 52 5.11 11.41 20.13
CA GLU A 52 4.81 10.15 19.44
C GLU A 52 3.32 10.02 19.05
N TYR A 53 2.78 10.98 18.30
CA TYR A 53 1.35 10.99 17.91
C TYR A 53 0.91 9.75 17.12
N LEU A 54 1.82 9.13 16.37
CA LEU A 54 1.56 7.95 15.54
C LEU A 54 1.88 6.62 16.27
N SER A 55 2.22 6.65 17.57
CA SER A 55 2.57 5.43 18.31
C SER A 55 1.43 4.40 18.29
N ASN A 56 1.78 3.12 18.27
CA ASN A 56 0.83 2.02 18.48
C ASN A 56 0.70 1.64 19.97
N ASN A 57 1.54 2.22 20.82
CA ASN A 57 1.39 2.13 22.27
C ASN A 57 0.40 3.21 22.74
N CYS A 58 -0.77 2.78 23.22
CA CYS A 58 -1.84 3.65 23.71
C CYS A 58 -1.38 4.67 24.77
N ALA A 59 -0.51 4.27 25.70
CA ALA A 59 -0.04 5.16 26.75
C ALA A 59 0.90 6.24 26.21
N LEU A 60 1.81 5.88 25.31
CA LEU A 60 2.71 6.84 24.65
C LEU A 60 1.92 7.80 23.74
N GLN A 61 0.94 7.28 23.01
CA GLN A 61 0.07 8.08 22.17
C GLN A 61 -0.79 9.05 23.01
N LYS A 62 -1.36 8.59 24.13
CA LYS A 62 -2.13 9.43 25.06
C LYS A 62 -1.27 10.54 25.66
N ALA A 63 -0.05 10.22 26.09
CA ALA A 63 0.91 11.23 26.54
C ALA A 63 1.25 12.23 25.44
N ALA A 64 1.52 11.77 24.21
CA ALA A 64 1.81 12.63 23.06
C ALA A 64 0.69 13.64 22.77
N PHE A 65 -0.58 13.22 22.76
CA PHE A 65 -1.71 14.15 22.59
C PHE A 65 -1.95 15.04 23.81
N THR A 66 -1.72 14.55 25.03
CA THR A 66 -1.92 15.33 26.25
C THR A 66 -0.87 16.42 26.38
N ASP A 67 0.41 16.06 26.31
CA ASP A 67 1.54 16.98 26.48
C ASP A 67 1.72 17.85 25.23
N GLY A 68 1.42 17.29 24.06
CA GLY A 68 1.49 17.96 22.77
C GLY A 68 0.19 18.65 22.34
N LYS A 69 -0.76 18.91 23.24
CA LYS A 69 -2.05 19.52 22.90
C LYS A 69 -1.92 20.82 22.13
N SER A 70 -1.01 21.70 22.56
CA SER A 70 -0.79 23.00 21.90
C SER A 70 -0.33 22.81 20.46
N CYS A 71 0.63 21.92 20.22
CA CYS A 71 1.12 21.57 18.88
C CYS A 71 0.01 20.96 18.02
N PHE A 72 -0.77 20.01 18.56
CA PHE A 72 -1.91 19.45 17.84
C PHE A 72 -2.90 20.54 17.39
N LEU A 73 -3.30 21.44 18.29
CA LEU A 73 -4.26 22.50 17.98
C LEU A 73 -3.70 23.57 17.04
N GLU A 74 -2.39 23.81 17.05
CA GLU A 74 -1.72 24.68 16.08
C GLU A 74 -1.80 24.07 14.68
N VAL A 75 -1.38 22.81 14.52
CA VAL A 75 -1.45 22.10 13.23
C VAL A 75 -2.90 21.97 12.74
N ALA A 76 -3.83 21.62 13.64
CA ALA A 76 -5.23 21.43 13.29
C ALA A 76 -5.88 22.71 12.72
N LYS A 77 -5.48 23.90 13.18
CA LYS A 77 -5.99 25.18 12.62
C LYS A 77 -5.61 25.38 11.16
N ASP A 78 -4.49 24.80 10.73
CA ASP A 78 -3.99 24.95 9.38
C ASP A 78 -4.54 23.87 8.43
N VAL A 79 -4.75 22.65 8.94
CA VAL A 79 -5.06 21.48 8.10
C VAL A 79 -6.51 21.00 8.20
N CYS A 80 -7.27 21.46 9.20
CA CYS A 80 -8.65 21.03 9.43
C CYS A 80 -9.65 22.16 9.15
N VAL A 81 -10.93 21.80 9.03
CA VAL A 81 -12.00 22.79 8.87
C VAL A 81 -12.18 23.54 10.20
N PRO A 82 -12.34 24.88 10.22
CA PRO A 82 -12.43 25.65 11.47
C PRO A 82 -13.49 25.16 12.46
N THR A 83 -14.64 24.66 11.97
CA THR A 83 -15.70 24.09 12.81
C THR A 83 -15.25 22.81 13.53
N GLU A 84 -14.48 21.95 12.86
CA GLU A 84 -13.91 20.73 13.46
C GLU A 84 -12.92 21.10 14.57
N VAL A 85 -12.07 22.10 14.33
CA VAL A 85 -11.08 22.55 15.33
C VAL A 85 -11.76 23.09 16.59
N LEU A 86 -12.81 23.89 16.43
CA LEU A 86 -13.58 24.40 17.57
C LEU A 86 -14.19 23.26 18.39
N GLN A 87 -14.77 22.27 17.73
CA GLN A 87 -15.38 21.12 18.39
C GLN A 87 -14.34 20.23 19.08
N ILE A 88 -13.26 19.86 18.37
CA ILE A 88 -12.17 19.06 18.93
C ILE A 88 -11.56 19.77 20.14
N ASN A 89 -11.38 21.08 20.10
CA ASN A 89 -10.83 21.83 21.24
C ASN A 89 -11.78 21.83 22.44
N ALA A 90 -13.10 21.96 22.22
CA ALA A 90 -14.10 21.93 23.27
C ALA A 90 -14.19 20.55 23.95
N GLU A 91 -14.02 19.46 23.19
CA GLU A 91 -14.18 18.08 23.64
C GLU A 91 -12.86 17.30 23.69
N TYR A 92 -11.73 18.01 23.82
CA TYR A 92 -10.39 17.47 23.57
C TYR A 92 -10.04 16.20 24.36
N ASN A 93 -10.45 16.13 25.63
CA ASN A 93 -10.16 14.96 26.45
C ASN A 93 -10.91 13.72 25.95
N SER A 94 -12.19 13.87 25.62
CA SER A 94 -12.99 12.78 25.04
C SER A 94 -12.47 12.36 23.66
N PHE A 95 -11.99 13.33 22.86
CA PHE A 95 -11.28 13.03 21.61
C PHE A 95 -10.03 12.17 21.85
N ILE A 96 -9.20 12.49 22.84
CA ILE A 96 -8.02 11.67 23.17
C ILE A 96 -8.43 10.26 23.62
N GLU A 97 -9.46 10.14 24.46
CA GLU A 97 -9.97 8.85 24.91
C GLU A 97 -10.36 7.97 23.71
N ILE A 98 -11.11 8.53 22.74
CA ILE A 98 -11.47 7.84 21.49
C ILE A 98 -10.23 7.32 20.74
N LEU A 99 -9.16 8.11 20.66
CA LEU A 99 -7.96 7.74 19.90
C LEU A 99 -7.03 6.75 20.62
N THR A 100 -7.13 6.66 21.94
CA THR A 100 -6.08 6.00 22.76
C THR A 100 -6.59 4.90 23.66
N GLU A 101 -7.90 4.79 23.89
CA GLU A 101 -8.48 3.77 24.75
C GLU A 101 -9.05 2.62 23.92
N LYS A 102 -8.37 1.48 24.00
CA LYS A 102 -8.86 0.20 23.45
C LYS A 102 -10.01 -0.30 24.31
N SER A 103 -11.11 -0.72 23.70
CA SER A 103 -12.08 -1.54 24.42
C SER A 103 -11.50 -2.94 24.67
N SER A 104 -12.10 -3.65 25.61
CA SER A 104 -11.77 -5.06 25.88
C SER A 104 -12.19 -6.02 24.76
N ASN A 105 -12.98 -5.57 23.76
CA ASN A 105 -13.43 -6.42 22.67
C ASN A 105 -12.62 -6.15 21.40
N GLU A 106 -11.43 -6.77 21.32
CA GLU A 106 -10.47 -6.61 20.22
C GLU A 106 -11.01 -7.03 18.83
N THR A 107 -12.16 -7.71 18.77
CA THR A 107 -12.74 -8.20 17.51
C THR A 107 -13.70 -7.21 16.84
N ASN A 108 -14.08 -6.13 17.52
CA ASN A 108 -15.07 -5.18 16.99
C ASN A 108 -14.41 -3.97 16.32
N CYS A 109 -14.06 -4.12 15.05
CA CYS A 109 -13.53 -3.04 14.21
C CYS A 109 -14.51 -1.87 13.95
N SER A 110 -15.75 -1.96 14.45
CA SER A 110 -16.74 -0.87 14.36
C SER A 110 -16.56 0.19 15.45
N GLU A 111 -15.70 -0.04 16.44
CA GLU A 111 -15.50 0.93 17.51
C GLU A 111 -14.59 2.10 17.09
N PRO A 112 -14.83 3.32 17.63
CA PRO A 112 -14.11 4.52 17.21
C PRO A 112 -12.58 4.41 17.24
N TYR A 113 -12.01 3.81 18.29
CA TYR A 113 -10.57 3.57 18.39
C TYR A 113 -10.03 2.84 17.15
N TYR A 114 -10.66 1.72 16.79
CA TYR A 114 -10.24 0.88 15.68
C TYR A 114 -10.45 1.57 14.33
N GLN A 115 -11.56 2.30 14.17
CA GLN A 115 -11.84 3.08 12.96
C GLN A 115 -10.77 4.15 12.69
N HIS A 116 -10.29 4.83 13.74
CA HIS A 116 -9.29 5.89 13.59
C HIS A 116 -7.84 5.39 13.61
N SER A 117 -7.59 4.19 14.12
CA SER A 117 -6.24 3.60 14.19
C SER A 117 -5.58 3.46 12.81
N ALA A 118 -6.35 3.13 11.77
CA ALA A 118 -5.87 2.94 10.40
C ALA A 118 -5.38 4.24 9.74
N LEU A 119 -5.92 5.39 10.17
CA LEU A 119 -5.54 6.70 9.64
C LEU A 119 -4.05 7.02 9.89
N LYS A 120 -3.43 6.39 10.89
CA LYS A 120 -1.98 6.53 11.15
C LYS A 120 -1.13 5.97 10.01
N CYS A 121 -1.65 5.03 9.23
CA CYS A 121 -0.95 4.43 8.10
C CYS A 121 -1.14 5.20 6.79
N PHE A 122 -2.10 6.12 6.74
CA PHE A 122 -2.41 6.86 5.50
C PHE A 122 -1.23 7.67 4.96
N PRO A 123 -0.40 8.35 5.78
CA PRO A 123 0.74 9.11 5.27
C PRO A 123 1.74 8.24 4.52
N VAL A 124 2.12 7.08 5.06
CA VAL A 124 3.05 6.15 4.39
C VAL A 124 2.43 5.51 3.15
N LEU A 125 1.14 5.19 3.17
CA LEU A 125 0.42 4.67 2.00
C LEU A 125 0.33 5.71 0.88
N GLN A 126 0.14 6.99 1.22
CA GLN A 126 0.11 8.09 0.25
C GLN A 126 1.49 8.29 -0.38
N ASP A 127 2.56 8.30 0.41
CA ASP A 127 3.93 8.40 -0.10
C ASP A 127 4.27 7.22 -1.04
N MET A 128 3.83 6.01 -0.66
CA MET A 128 3.97 4.82 -1.50
C MET A 128 3.22 5.00 -2.83
N ALA A 129 1.97 5.46 -2.81
CA ALA A 129 1.16 5.67 -4.01
C ALA A 129 1.75 6.76 -4.93
N VAL A 130 2.33 7.82 -4.36
CA VAL A 130 3.02 8.87 -5.14
C VAL A 130 4.25 8.30 -5.82
N LYS A 131 5.12 7.60 -5.08
CA LYS A 131 6.38 7.06 -5.63
C LYS A 131 6.15 5.89 -6.58
N LEU A 132 5.06 5.15 -6.44
CA LEU A 132 4.72 4.04 -7.33
C LEU A 132 4.63 4.52 -8.79
N LYS A 133 4.15 5.75 -9.02
CA LYS A 133 4.08 6.36 -10.35
C LYS A 133 5.45 6.49 -11.03
N ASP A 134 6.52 6.61 -10.27
CA ASP A 134 7.88 6.78 -10.81
C ASP A 134 8.50 5.47 -11.31
N VAL A 135 7.88 4.33 -11.01
CA VAL A 135 8.40 3.00 -11.35
C VAL A 135 7.41 2.12 -12.11
N VAL A 136 6.10 2.39 -12.05
CA VAL A 136 5.04 1.49 -12.54
C VAL A 136 5.21 1.09 -14.00
N ASP A 137 5.44 2.05 -14.89
CA ASP A 137 5.55 1.85 -16.34
C ASP A 137 6.97 2.04 -16.88
N VAL A 138 7.96 2.08 -15.97
CA VAL A 138 9.36 2.35 -16.32
C VAL A 138 10.16 1.05 -16.23
N HIS A 139 11.00 0.82 -17.24
CA HIS A 139 12.02 -0.22 -17.17
C HIS A 139 12.95 0.09 -16.00
N THR A 140 13.12 -0.87 -15.09
CA THR A 140 13.97 -0.73 -13.92
C THR A 140 15.02 -1.82 -13.93
N GLU A 141 16.23 -1.44 -13.52
CA GLU A 141 17.33 -2.38 -13.31
C GLU A 141 17.32 -2.89 -11.87
N ILE A 142 18.01 -3.99 -11.64
CA ILE A 142 18.23 -4.49 -10.27
C ILE A 142 19.02 -3.44 -9.49
N ASN A 143 18.59 -3.19 -8.25
CA ASN A 143 19.06 -2.14 -7.35
C ASN A 143 18.74 -0.71 -7.82
N ASP A 144 17.73 -0.51 -8.67
CA ASP A 144 17.20 0.83 -8.95
C ASP A 144 16.78 1.51 -7.64
N THR A 145 17.40 2.65 -7.35
CA THR A 145 17.19 3.37 -6.09
C THR A 145 15.74 3.81 -5.86
N ARG A 146 14.95 4.00 -6.92
CA ARG A 146 13.51 4.33 -6.83
C ARG A 146 12.72 3.12 -6.33
N VAL A 147 13.04 1.94 -6.85
CA VAL A 147 12.43 0.66 -6.42
C VAL A 147 12.82 0.35 -4.98
N LEU A 148 14.10 0.48 -4.62
CA LEU A 148 14.55 0.25 -3.24
C LEU A 148 13.87 1.17 -2.21
N LYS A 149 13.67 2.45 -2.56
CA LYS A 149 12.90 3.39 -1.71
C LYS A 149 11.45 2.94 -1.54
N LEU A 150 10.81 2.44 -2.60
CA LEU A 150 9.45 1.92 -2.54
C LEU A 150 9.36 0.63 -1.72
N ILE A 151 10.34 -0.27 -1.82
CA ILE A 151 10.42 -1.47 -0.98
C ILE A 151 10.44 -1.08 0.50
N ASN A 152 11.23 -0.07 0.87
CA ASN A 152 11.26 0.40 2.25
C ASN A 152 9.92 1.01 2.71
N LEU A 153 9.24 1.79 1.86
CA LEU A 153 7.89 2.28 2.17
C LEU A 153 6.90 1.13 2.32
N CYS A 154 7.04 0.08 1.51
CA CYS A 154 6.24 -1.13 1.60
C CYS A 154 6.40 -1.86 2.92
N GLU A 155 7.62 -1.98 3.45
CA GLU A 155 7.88 -2.54 4.77
C GLU A 155 7.19 -1.74 5.86
N GLN A 156 7.30 -0.41 5.81
CA GLN A 156 6.64 0.49 6.76
C GLN A 156 5.11 0.40 6.68
N ALA A 157 4.54 0.44 5.47
CA ALA A 157 3.11 0.31 5.23
C ALA A 157 2.58 -1.04 5.73
N THR A 158 3.24 -2.14 5.36
CA THR A 158 2.85 -3.50 5.77
C THR A 158 2.90 -3.67 7.30
N ALA A 159 3.94 -3.13 7.95
CA ALA A 159 4.06 -3.16 9.40
C ALA A 159 2.97 -2.32 10.08
N CYS A 160 2.57 -1.21 9.46
CA CYS A 160 1.52 -0.34 9.98
C CYS A 160 0.15 -1.00 9.87
N ILE A 161 -0.27 -1.43 8.68
CA ILE A 161 -1.63 -1.94 8.43
C ILE A 161 -1.95 -3.23 9.19
N LYS A 162 -0.95 -4.08 9.45
CA LYS A 162 -1.10 -5.33 10.25
C LYS A 162 -1.59 -5.07 11.67
N GLN A 163 -1.45 -3.85 12.17
CA GLN A 163 -1.85 -3.44 13.52
C GLN A 163 -3.19 -2.71 13.53
N THR A 164 -3.88 -2.66 12.38
CA THR A 164 -5.12 -1.89 12.19
C THR A 164 -6.30 -2.79 11.88
N CYS A 165 -7.48 -2.21 11.94
CA CYS A 165 -8.75 -2.85 11.58
C CYS A 165 -9.13 -2.69 10.09
N LEU A 166 -8.14 -2.46 9.20
CA LEU A 166 -8.38 -2.47 7.75
C LEU A 166 -8.95 -3.82 7.31
N LYS A 167 -9.84 -3.82 6.31
CA LYS A 167 -10.43 -5.08 5.82
C LYS A 167 -9.33 -5.98 5.28
N GLU A 168 -9.47 -7.29 5.49
CA GLU A 168 -8.50 -8.28 5.00
C GLU A 168 -8.24 -8.15 3.49
N THR A 169 -9.28 -7.83 2.72
CA THR A 169 -9.17 -7.57 1.28
C THR A 169 -8.29 -6.35 0.96
N GLU A 170 -8.41 -5.27 1.72
CA GLU A 170 -7.58 -4.06 1.56
C GLU A 170 -6.14 -4.32 2.00
N GLN A 171 -5.94 -5.03 3.11
CA GLN A 171 -4.60 -5.42 3.57
C GLN A 171 -3.91 -6.31 2.55
N THR A 172 -4.64 -7.30 2.00
CA THR A 172 -4.14 -8.20 0.96
C THR A 172 -3.75 -7.43 -0.29
N ARG A 173 -4.57 -6.48 -0.76
CA ARG A 173 -4.23 -5.62 -1.91
C ARG A 173 -2.94 -4.83 -1.70
N ILE A 174 -2.73 -4.27 -0.50
CA ILE A 174 -1.50 -3.52 -0.17
C ILE A 174 -0.28 -4.47 -0.14
N ILE A 175 -0.43 -5.64 0.49
CA ILE A 175 0.64 -6.64 0.58
C ILE A 175 1.01 -7.16 -0.82
N ASP A 176 0.03 -7.53 -1.64
CA ASP A 176 0.25 -7.98 -3.03
C ASP A 176 0.96 -6.90 -3.85
N THR A 177 0.55 -5.64 -3.72
CA THR A 177 1.22 -4.50 -4.37
C THR A 177 2.68 -4.41 -3.96
N CYS A 178 2.98 -4.64 -2.67
CA CYS A 178 4.34 -4.63 -2.16
C CYS A 178 5.19 -5.80 -2.66
N GLU A 179 4.62 -6.99 -2.80
CA GLU A 179 5.32 -8.13 -3.39
C GLU A 179 5.61 -7.90 -4.88
N MET A 180 4.70 -7.27 -5.61
CA MET A 180 4.93 -6.83 -7.00
C MET A 180 6.07 -5.80 -7.11
N ILE A 181 6.13 -4.83 -6.18
CA ILE A 181 7.24 -3.86 -6.11
C ILE A 181 8.57 -4.56 -5.83
N LYS A 182 8.61 -5.52 -4.89
CA LYS A 182 9.81 -6.30 -4.60
C LYS A 182 10.24 -7.15 -5.80
N MET A 183 9.28 -7.74 -6.50
CA MET A 183 9.53 -8.52 -7.72
C MET A 183 10.21 -7.68 -8.81
N LYS A 184 9.93 -6.37 -8.93
CA LYS A 184 10.66 -5.50 -9.87
C LYS A 184 12.17 -5.44 -9.61
N ASN A 185 12.60 -5.68 -8.37
CA ASN A 185 14.01 -5.76 -8.00
C ASN A 185 14.54 -7.21 -8.05
N SER A 186 14.25 -7.95 -9.13
CA SER A 186 14.66 -9.35 -9.28
C SER A 186 15.21 -9.66 -10.68
N GLU A 187 16.03 -10.71 -10.75
CA GLU A 187 16.53 -11.29 -12.01
C GLU A 187 15.40 -11.77 -12.92
N PHE A 188 14.25 -12.16 -12.34
CA PHE A 188 13.06 -12.56 -13.09
C PHE A 188 12.50 -11.41 -13.94
N ILE A 189 12.34 -10.20 -13.37
CA ILE A 189 11.86 -9.03 -14.12
C ILE A 189 12.93 -8.50 -15.08
N ALA A 190 14.19 -8.46 -14.65
CA ALA A 190 15.29 -8.06 -15.53
C ALA A 190 15.38 -8.96 -16.77
N CYS A 191 15.22 -10.28 -16.58
CA CYS A 191 15.21 -11.23 -17.68
C CYS A 191 14.01 -11.03 -18.61
N ASN A 192 12.83 -10.78 -18.05
CA ASN A 192 11.63 -10.48 -18.84
C ASN A 192 11.82 -9.31 -19.79
N HIS A 193 12.41 -8.22 -19.31
CA HIS A 193 12.71 -7.09 -20.16
C HIS A 193 13.74 -7.43 -21.25
N LYS A 194 14.79 -8.19 -20.91
CA LYS A 194 15.80 -8.66 -21.88
C LYS A 194 15.19 -9.51 -22.99
N ILE A 195 14.26 -10.41 -22.63
CA ILE A 195 13.52 -11.26 -23.58
C ILE A 195 12.65 -10.40 -24.50
N GLN A 196 11.97 -9.37 -23.95
CA GLN A 196 11.15 -8.45 -24.74
C GLN A 196 11.97 -7.63 -25.74
N GLU A 197 13.11 -7.11 -25.34
CA GLU A 197 14.00 -6.36 -26.25
C GLU A 197 14.53 -7.24 -27.39
N LYS A 198 14.62 -8.55 -27.16
CA LYS A 198 15.19 -9.54 -28.09
C LYS A 198 14.15 -10.50 -28.65
N LEU A 199 12.91 -10.06 -28.79
CA LEU A 199 11.79 -10.89 -29.29
C LEU A 199 12.12 -11.70 -30.54
N ALA A 200 12.90 -11.14 -31.48
CA ALA A 200 13.32 -11.83 -32.71
C ALA A 200 14.24 -13.06 -32.46
N ASP A 201 14.99 -13.08 -31.36
CA ASP A 201 15.91 -14.16 -31.00
C ASP A 201 15.18 -15.40 -30.45
N LEU A 202 13.89 -15.27 -30.12
CA LEU A 202 13.08 -16.35 -29.54
C LEU A 202 12.54 -17.35 -30.56
N SER A 203 12.73 -17.09 -31.85
CA SER A 203 12.26 -17.93 -32.97
C SER A 203 12.77 -19.38 -32.92
N ASN A 204 13.84 -19.66 -32.16
CA ASN A 204 14.38 -21.01 -31.96
C ASN A 204 13.64 -21.81 -30.86
N HIS A 205 12.75 -21.19 -30.08
CA HIS A 205 12.00 -21.86 -29.01
C HIS A 205 10.66 -22.38 -29.54
N THR A 206 10.67 -23.64 -29.99
CA THR A 206 9.51 -24.30 -30.62
C THR A 206 8.30 -24.49 -29.70
N CYS A 207 8.42 -24.29 -28.39
CA CYS A 207 7.33 -24.47 -27.42
C CYS A 207 6.38 -23.25 -27.33
N LEU A 208 6.70 -22.15 -28.03
CA LEU A 208 5.87 -20.96 -28.07
C LEU A 208 4.73 -21.06 -29.10
N ASP A 209 4.82 -21.92 -30.13
CA ASP A 209 3.92 -21.96 -31.31
C ASP A 209 3.88 -20.60 -32.05
N ASP A 210 2.88 -20.35 -32.92
CA ASP A 210 2.61 -19.06 -33.60
C ASP A 210 2.19 -17.95 -32.61
N PHE A 211 2.99 -17.75 -31.55
CA PHE A 211 2.71 -16.83 -30.46
C PHE A 211 2.88 -15.38 -30.93
N ASP A 212 1.80 -14.60 -30.84
CA ASP A 212 1.86 -13.18 -31.14
C ASP A 212 2.27 -12.38 -29.89
N PHE A 213 3.56 -12.05 -29.84
CA PHE A 213 4.14 -11.19 -28.81
C PHE A 213 3.75 -9.72 -28.90
N ASN A 214 3.00 -9.31 -29.95
CA ASN A 214 2.50 -7.95 -30.10
C ASN A 214 1.14 -7.74 -29.42
N LEU A 215 0.48 -8.81 -28.98
CA LEU A 215 -0.61 -8.68 -28.03
C LEU A 215 0.04 -8.20 -26.71
N GLU A 216 -0.53 -7.19 -26.05
CA GLU A 216 -0.09 -6.75 -24.72
C GLU A 216 -1.30 -6.86 -23.79
N THR A 217 -1.69 -8.09 -23.45
CA THR A 217 -2.94 -8.35 -22.73
C THR A 217 -2.69 -9.21 -21.49
N ASN A 218 -3.58 -9.06 -20.50
CA ASN A 218 -3.65 -9.93 -19.32
C ASN A 218 -3.74 -11.41 -19.70
N GLU A 219 -4.36 -11.74 -20.83
CA GLU A 219 -4.48 -13.12 -21.32
C GLU A 219 -3.11 -13.73 -21.66
N LEU A 220 -2.18 -12.94 -22.18
CA LEU A 220 -0.83 -13.41 -22.47
C LEU A 220 -0.02 -13.67 -21.22
N THR A 221 -0.15 -12.81 -20.20
CA THR A 221 0.46 -13.05 -18.90
C THR A 221 -0.04 -14.39 -18.35
N VAL A 222 -1.35 -14.64 -18.39
CA VAL A 222 -1.91 -15.93 -17.95
C VAL A 222 -1.40 -17.09 -18.80
N GLU A 223 -1.34 -16.93 -20.12
CA GLU A 223 -0.86 -17.98 -21.02
C GLU A 223 0.61 -18.35 -20.75
N LEU A 224 1.51 -17.37 -20.67
CA LEU A 224 2.95 -17.59 -20.48
C LEU A 224 3.29 -18.13 -19.09
N TYR A 225 2.66 -17.60 -18.05
CA TYR A 225 3.04 -17.89 -16.67
C TYR A 225 2.22 -19.01 -16.03
N SER A 226 1.07 -19.36 -16.59
CA SER A 226 0.26 -20.49 -16.14
C SER A 226 0.31 -21.68 -17.10
N LYS A 227 -0.04 -21.49 -18.38
CA LYS A 227 -0.21 -22.60 -19.33
C LYS A 227 1.09 -23.05 -19.99
N LYS A 228 1.95 -22.11 -20.35
CA LYS A 228 3.26 -22.32 -20.99
C LYS A 228 4.43 -22.18 -20.02
N LYS A 229 4.17 -22.37 -18.72
CA LYS A 229 5.13 -22.23 -17.61
C LYS A 229 6.49 -22.89 -17.89
N GLU A 230 6.51 -24.17 -18.27
CA GLU A 230 7.77 -24.89 -18.54
C GLU A 230 8.55 -24.28 -19.71
N CYS A 231 7.85 -23.80 -20.74
CA CYS A 231 8.46 -23.13 -21.88
C CYS A 231 9.07 -21.79 -21.44
N THR A 232 8.34 -20.99 -20.66
CA THR A 232 8.79 -19.71 -20.13
C THR A 232 10.02 -19.89 -19.22
N VAL A 233 10.01 -20.88 -18.32
CA VAL A 233 11.17 -21.23 -17.49
C VAL A 233 12.38 -21.57 -18.35
N LYS A 234 12.20 -22.39 -19.39
CA LYS A 234 13.30 -22.75 -20.30
C LYS A 234 13.87 -21.52 -21.01
N ILE A 235 13.02 -20.67 -21.57
CA ILE A 235 13.43 -19.44 -22.27
C ILE A 235 14.21 -18.51 -21.33
N MET A 236 13.70 -18.30 -20.12
CA MET A 236 14.36 -17.45 -19.11
C MET A 236 15.71 -18.02 -18.70
N ARG A 237 15.80 -19.32 -18.45
CA ARG A 237 17.07 -20.00 -18.12
C ARG A 237 18.07 -19.91 -19.27
N ASP A 238 17.65 -20.19 -20.50
CA ASP A 238 18.52 -20.15 -21.69
C ASP A 238 19.01 -18.72 -21.98
N SER A 239 18.15 -17.72 -21.77
CA SER A 239 18.43 -16.32 -22.10
C SER A 239 19.20 -15.57 -21.00
N CYS A 240 18.99 -15.94 -19.74
CA CYS A 240 19.39 -15.13 -18.58
C CYS A 240 20.13 -15.93 -17.49
N GLY A 241 20.11 -17.26 -17.53
CA GLY A 241 20.72 -18.14 -16.52
C GLY A 241 19.76 -18.56 -15.41
N GLU A 242 20.25 -19.40 -14.49
CA GLU A 242 19.44 -20.02 -13.42
C GLU A 242 18.82 -18.99 -12.45
N SER A 243 19.53 -17.89 -12.15
CA SER A 243 19.03 -16.89 -11.19
C SER A 243 17.72 -16.23 -11.62
N ALA A 244 17.42 -16.20 -12.93
CA ALA A 244 16.17 -15.67 -13.46
C ALA A 244 14.95 -16.55 -13.14
N VAL A 245 15.16 -17.81 -12.73
CA VAL A 245 14.10 -18.80 -12.49
C VAL A 245 14.03 -19.30 -11.04
N ASP A 246 14.91 -18.84 -10.14
CA ASP A 246 14.98 -19.29 -8.73
C ASP A 246 13.63 -19.17 -7.97
N ASN A 247 12.85 -18.11 -8.25
CA ASN A 247 11.53 -17.87 -7.66
C ASN A 247 10.42 -17.80 -8.71
N PHE A 248 10.61 -18.49 -9.85
CA PHE A 248 9.71 -18.40 -11.00
C PHE A 248 8.24 -18.60 -10.59
N ASP A 249 7.96 -19.69 -9.87
CA ASP A 249 6.58 -20.08 -9.53
C ASP A 249 5.85 -19.00 -8.74
N TYR A 250 6.53 -18.45 -7.74
CA TYR A 250 5.99 -17.39 -6.91
C TYR A 250 5.69 -16.11 -7.71
N TYR A 251 6.62 -15.69 -8.56
CA TYR A 251 6.46 -14.50 -9.40
C TYR A 251 5.43 -14.69 -10.53
N ALA A 252 5.38 -15.89 -11.11
CA ALA A 252 4.36 -16.28 -12.07
C ALA A 252 2.95 -16.22 -11.46
N ASP A 253 2.77 -16.76 -10.25
CA ASP A 253 1.49 -16.72 -9.55
C ASP A 253 1.05 -15.29 -9.22
N LEU A 254 1.97 -14.42 -8.79
CA LEU A 254 1.68 -13.00 -8.58
C LEU A 254 1.18 -12.31 -9.86
N LEU A 255 1.87 -12.53 -10.98
CA LEU A 255 1.48 -11.97 -12.29
C LEU A 255 0.11 -12.49 -12.75
N VAL A 256 -0.14 -13.80 -12.63
CA VAL A 256 -1.43 -14.41 -13.00
C VAL A 256 -2.57 -13.90 -12.13
N LYS A 257 -2.34 -13.74 -10.83
CA LYS A 257 -3.33 -13.20 -9.88
C LYS A 257 -3.72 -11.77 -10.24
N GLN A 258 -2.77 -10.93 -10.62
CA GLN A 258 -3.04 -9.54 -11.03
C GLN A 258 -3.75 -9.44 -12.39
N SER A 259 -3.42 -10.33 -13.33
CA SER A 259 -4.01 -10.33 -14.67
C SER A 259 -5.40 -10.99 -14.73
N SER A 260 -5.87 -11.62 -13.65
CA SER A 260 -7.18 -12.27 -13.61
C SER A 260 -8.32 -11.25 -13.34
N PRO A 261 -9.46 -11.31 -14.08
CA PRO A 261 -10.53 -10.31 -14.01
C PRO A 261 -11.23 -10.16 -12.65
N VAL A 262 -10.98 -11.07 -11.69
CA VAL A 262 -11.59 -11.04 -10.34
C VAL A 262 -11.06 -9.88 -9.47
N HIS A 263 -9.97 -9.21 -9.86
CA HIS A 263 -9.41 -8.06 -9.12
C HIS A 263 -9.61 -6.69 -9.78
N GLN A 264 -10.36 -6.62 -10.89
CA GLN A 264 -10.66 -5.35 -11.59
C GLN A 264 -12.05 -4.77 -11.28
N LEU A 265 -12.88 -5.50 -10.53
CA LEU A 265 -14.23 -5.10 -10.14
C LEU A 265 -14.37 -5.36 -8.63
N ASP A 266 -13.94 -4.39 -7.81
CA ASP A 266 -14.46 -4.08 -6.47
C ASP A 266 -13.72 -2.89 -5.86
#